data_AF-A0A1F3F5U3-F1
#
_entry.id   AF-A0A1F3F5U3-F1
#
_cell.length_a   1.000
_cell.length_b   1.000
_cell.length_c   1.000
_cell.angle_alpha   90.00
_cell.angle_beta   90.00
_cell.angle_gamma   90.00
#
_symmetry.space_group_name_H-M   'P 1'
#
loop_
_entity.id
_entity.type
_entity.pdbx_description
1 polymer ?
#
loop_
_entity_poly.entity_id
_entity_poly.type
_entity_poly.pdbx_seq_one_letter_code
_entity_poly.pdbx_strand_id
1 'polypeptide(L)' 'MFDDLFESGYGEKQVEGIDYIMNPDGYRVMTEFYLVKRGYCCSNGCKNCPYSPKAIKGNRKLRPDVENKYKL' A
#
# COMPACT_ATOMS: atom_id res chain seq x y z
N MET A 1 16.46 10.17 30.80
CA MET A 1 17.18 10.05 29.52
C MET A 1 16.51 8.95 28.71
N PHE A 2 15.29 9.22 28.26
CA PHE A 2 14.49 8.38 27.35
C PHE A 2 14.18 9.15 26.05
N ASP A 3 14.79 10.32 25.88
CA ASP A 3 14.48 11.29 24.82
C ASP A 3 15.17 10.94 23.49
N ASP A 4 16.20 10.10 23.51
CA ASP A 4 16.96 9.68 22.31
C ASP A 4 16.49 8.33 21.72
N LEU A 5 15.48 7.68 22.33
CA LEU A 5 14.92 6.40 21.86
C LEU A 5 13.77 6.56 20.85
N PHE A 6 13.32 7.80 20.62
CA PHE A 6 12.21 8.13 19.72
C PHE A 6 12.65 8.85 18.43
N GLU A 7 13.95 9.02 18.18
CA GLU A 7 14.41 9.79 17.03
C GLU A 7 14.24 9.05 15.69
N SER A 8 14.10 7.72 15.73
CA SER A 8 13.80 6.91 14.54
C SER A 8 12.35 6.45 14.56
N GLY A 9 11.42 7.38 14.35
CA GLY A 9 9.99 7.10 14.20
C GLY A 9 9.74 5.92 13.25
N TYR A 10 9.38 4.77 13.83
CA TYR A 10 9.16 3.50 13.15
C TYR A 10 7.94 3.60 12.20
N GLY A 11 8.19 3.99 10.96
CA GLY A 11 7.24 3.90 9.87
C GLY A 11 7.82 4.59 8.65
N GLU A 12 7.98 3.85 7.54
CA GLU A 12 8.38 4.45 6.27
C GLU A 12 7.48 5.67 5.98
N LYS A 13 8.11 6.83 5.72
CA LYS A 13 7.39 8.06 5.44
C LYS A 13 6.58 7.89 4.16
N GLN A 14 5.27 7.70 4.29
CA GLN A 14 4.35 7.64 3.15
C GLN A 14 4.29 9.01 2.47
N VAL A 15 4.45 9.04 1.15
CA VAL A 15 4.46 10.27 0.36
C VAL A 15 3.09 10.48 -0.30
N GLU A 16 2.48 11.64 -0.07
CA GLU A 16 1.23 12.03 -0.73
C GLU A 16 1.43 12.15 -2.25
N GLY A 17 0.48 11.65 -3.04
CA GLY A 17 0.55 11.56 -4.50
C GLY A 17 1.26 10.30 -5.02
N ILE A 18 2.06 9.62 -4.18
CA ILE A 18 2.74 8.37 -4.53
C ILE A 18 2.10 7.20 -3.78
N ASP A 19 2.11 7.24 -2.45
CA ASP A 19 1.65 6.14 -1.62
C ASP A 19 0.16 6.22 -1.31
N TYR A 20 -0.36 7.45 -1.20
CA TYR A 20 -1.78 7.71 -0.99
C TYR A 20 -2.19 9.05 -1.59
N ILE A 21 -3.49 9.23 -1.81
CA ILE A 21 -4.12 10.50 -2.15
C ILE A 21 -5.15 10.87 -1.09
N MET A 22 -5.36 12.15 -0.87
CA MET A 22 -6.46 12.65 -0.03
C MET A 22 -7.71 12.80 -0.89
N ASN A 23 -8.80 12.15 -0.49
CA ASN A 23 -10.10 12.37 -1.12
C ASN A 23 -10.74 13.66 -0.59
N PRO A 24 -11.74 14.23 -1.30
CA PRO A 24 -12.47 15.43 -0.86
C PRO A 24 -13.08 15.31 0.53
N ASP A 25 -13.45 14.09 0.94
CA ASP A 25 -14.00 13.79 2.26
C ASP A 25 -12.94 13.72 3.38
N GLY A 26 -11.66 13.99 3.08
CA GLY A 26 -10.56 13.96 4.05
C GLY A 26 -9.98 12.57 4.34
N TYR A 27 -10.37 11.53 3.59
CA TYR A 27 -9.82 10.19 3.75
C TYR A 27 -8.54 9.96 2.95
N ARG A 28 -7.56 9.27 3.54
CA ARG A 28 -6.39 8.75 2.83
C ARG A 28 -6.75 7.51 2.03
N VAL A 29 -6.62 7.59 0.72
CA VAL A 29 -6.81 6.46 -0.20
C VAL A 29 -5.47 5.98 -0.70
N MET A 30 -5.10 4.77 -0.28
CA MET A 30 -3.85 4.13 -0.68
C MET A 30 -3.84 3.86 -2.19
N THR A 31 -2.73 4.18 -2.84
CA THR A 31 -2.56 3.94 -4.28
C THR A 31 -2.27 2.47 -4.56
N GLU A 32 -2.44 2.09 -5.83
CA GLU A 32 -2.02 0.78 -6.30
C GLU A 32 -0.52 0.54 -6.03
N PHE A 33 0.32 1.55 -6.23
CA PHE A 33 1.76 1.47 -6.01
C PHE A 33 2.11 1.13 -4.56
N TYR A 34 1.49 1.81 -3.60
CA TYR A 34 1.68 1.49 -2.19
C TYR A 34 1.25 0.07 -1.85
N LEU A 35 0.11 -0.37 -2.38
CA LEU A 35 -0.38 -1.73 -2.16
C LEU A 35 0.57 -2.77 -2.75
N VAL A 36 1.18 -2.52 -3.92
CA VAL A 36 2.23 -3.38 -4.49
C VAL A 36 3.47 -3.39 -3.60
N LYS A 37 3.96 -2.22 -3.17
CA LYS A 37 5.12 -2.08 -2.28
C LYS A 37 4.92 -2.82 -0.94
N ARG A 38 3.70 -2.77 -0.39
CA ARG A 38 3.30 -3.51 0.82
C ARG A 38 3.46 -5.03 0.65
N GLY A 39 3.32 -5.55 -0.57
CA GLY A 39 3.66 -6.93 -0.91
C GLY A 39 2.67 -8.00 -0.43
N TYR A 40 1.48 -7.63 0.08
CA TYR A 40 0.43 -8.60 0.38
C TYR A 40 -1.00 -8.04 0.34
N CYS A 41 -1.96 -8.90 0.02
CA CYS A 41 -3.39 -8.62 0.09
C CYS A 41 -3.92 -8.71 1.53
N CYS A 42 -4.65 -7.68 1.97
CA CYS A 42 -5.21 -7.59 3.32
C CYS A 42 -6.63 -8.13 3.49
N SER A 43 -7.21 -8.73 2.44
CA SER A 43 -8.60 -9.22 2.43
C SER A 43 -9.74 -8.20 2.50
N ASN A 44 -9.47 -6.90 2.47
CA ASN A 44 -10.53 -5.89 2.59
C ASN A 44 -11.38 -5.67 1.33
N GLY A 45 -11.18 -6.46 0.26
CA GLY A 45 -12.02 -6.37 -0.95
C GLY A 45 -11.94 -5.01 -1.69
N CYS A 46 -10.81 -4.30 -1.61
CA CYS A 46 -10.66 -2.97 -2.21
C CYS A 46 -10.78 -2.97 -3.74
N LYS A 47 -11.35 -1.89 -4.29
CA LYS A 47 -11.57 -1.72 -5.74
C LYS A 47 -10.25 -1.78 -6.52
N ASN A 48 -9.25 -1.03 -6.05
CA ASN A 48 -7.90 -0.91 -6.64
C ASN A 48 -6.92 -2.00 -6.16
N CYS A 49 -7.42 -3.15 -5.70
CA CYS A 49 -6.55 -4.24 -5.25
C CYS A 49 -5.63 -4.70 -6.41
N PRO A 50 -4.29 -4.65 -6.25
CA PRO A 50 -3.35 -5.09 -7.28
C PRO A 50 -3.26 -6.61 -7.39
N TYR A 51 -3.80 -7.35 -6.40
CA TYR A 51 -3.68 -8.79 -6.30
C TYR A 51 -4.84 -9.55 -6.97
N SER A 52 -4.52 -10.73 -7.51
CA SER A 52 -5.49 -11.69 -8.05
C SER A 52 -5.17 -13.11 -7.58
N PRO A 53 -6.10 -13.85 -6.96
CA PRO A 53 -7.48 -13.47 -6.66
C PRO A 53 -7.58 -12.35 -5.60
N LYS A 54 -8.64 -11.53 -5.69
CA LYS A 54 -8.91 -10.45 -4.73
C LYS A 54 -9.37 -11.02 -3.38
N ALA A 55 -9.17 -10.24 -2.33
CA ALA A 55 -9.66 -10.51 -0.96
C ALA A 55 -9.12 -11.78 -0.28
N ILE A 56 -8.01 -12.35 -0.74
CA ILE A 56 -7.35 -13.51 -0.12
C ILE A 56 -6.20 -13.05 0.78
N LYS A 57 -6.28 -13.34 2.09
CA LYS A 57 -5.35 -12.78 3.09
C LYS A 57 -3.96 -13.32 2.84
N GLY A 58 -2.98 -12.43 2.75
CA GLY A 58 -1.59 -12.81 2.51
C GLY A 58 -1.28 -13.16 1.04
N ASN A 59 -2.24 -13.08 0.12
CA ASN A 59 -1.96 -13.28 -1.30
C ASN A 59 -0.93 -12.25 -1.79
N ARG A 60 0.10 -12.72 -2.50
CA ARG A 60 1.15 -11.90 -3.10
C ARG A 60 1.10 -11.88 -4.63
N LYS A 61 0.22 -12.67 -5.24
CA LYS A 61 0.09 -12.77 -6.70
C LYS A 61 -0.55 -11.50 -7.24
N LEU A 62 0.23 -10.74 -7.99
CA LEU A 62 -0.22 -9.54 -8.70
C LEU A 62 -1.10 -9.92 -9.89
N ARG A 63 -1.95 -8.99 -10.30
CA ARG A 63 -2.63 -9.07 -11.59
C ARG A 63 -1.60 -8.86 -12.72
N PRO A 64 -1.73 -9.54 -13.87
CA PRO A 64 -0.75 -9.43 -14.95
C PRO A 64 -0.53 -7.99 -15.44
N ASP A 65 -1.58 -7.15 -15.46
CA ASP A 65 -1.44 -5.74 -15.85
C ASP A 65 -0.58 -4.93 -14.86
N VAL A 66 -0.69 -5.25 -13.57
CA VAL A 66 0.06 -4.58 -12.50
C VAL A 66 1.51 -5.02 -12.48
N GLU A 67 1.75 -6.33 -12.62
CA GLU A 67 3.09 -6.92 -12.69
C GLU A 67 3.89 -6.32 -13.86
N ASN A 68 3.29 -6.27 -15.06
CA ASN A 68 3.89 -5.65 -16.24
C ASN A 68 4.13 -4.14 -16.06
N LYS A 69 3.18 -3.42 -15.45
CA LYS A 69 3.29 -1.97 -15.22
C LYS A 69 4.48 -1.60 -14.36
N TYR A 70 4.75 -2.37 -13.30
CA TYR A 70 5.87 -2.12 -12.40
C TYR A 70 7.13 -2.92 -12.75
N LYS A 71 7.08 -3.71 -13.83
CA LYS A 71 8.18 -4.57 -14.31
C LYS A 71 8.76 -5.45 -13.19
N LEU A 72 7.88 -5.98 -12.36
CA LEU A 72 8.21 -6.89 -11.26
C LEU A 72 8.34 -8.32 -11.74
#